data_AF-A0A940ZIW2-F1
#
_entry.id   AF-A0A940ZIW2-F1
#
_cell.length_a   1.000
_cell.length_b   1.000
_cell.length_c   1.000
_cell.angle_alpha   90.00
_cell.angle_beta   90.00
_cell.angle_gamma   90.00
#
_symmetry.space_group_name_H-M   'P 1'
#
loop_
_entity.id
_entity.type
_entity.pdbx_description
1 polymer ?
#
loop_
_entity_poly.entity_id
_entity_poly.type
_entity_poly.pdbx_seq_one_letter_code
_entity_poly.pdbx_strand_id
1 'polypeptide(L)'
;MTEIPYDVLLKEACRQMLGKEQPEGREDWAKVMNFVAWNVDFRICREVCYAIARLNNAPLRRREIDEIVDFQAYDRAARDLASREQAAAQRSQSAEHEADEPKDRS
;
A
#
# COMPACT_ATOMS: atom_id res chain seq x y z
N MET A 1 -14.68 1.93 9.07
CA MET A 1 -14.01 1.49 7.82
C MET A 1 -15.06 0.84 6.96
N THR A 2 -15.41 1.46 5.85
CA THR A 2 -16.35 0.87 4.88
C THR A 2 -15.61 -0.26 4.16
N GLU A 3 -16.03 -1.51 4.33
CA GLU A 3 -15.49 -2.62 3.55
C GLU A 3 -15.86 -2.38 2.07
N ILE A 4 -14.85 -2.20 1.23
CA ILE A 4 -15.06 -2.13 -0.22
C ILE A 4 -15.27 -3.58 -0.69
N PRO A 5 -16.42 -3.90 -1.32
CA PRO A 5 -16.64 -5.22 -1.89
C PRO A 5 -15.52 -5.59 -2.88
N TYR A 6 -15.05 -6.85 -2.83
CA TYR A 6 -13.91 -7.29 -3.63
C TYR A 6 -14.13 -7.16 -5.14
N ASP A 7 -15.36 -7.32 -5.61
CA ASP A 7 -15.74 -7.14 -7.01
C ASP A 7 -15.62 -5.67 -7.46
N VAL A 8 -15.94 -4.73 -6.57
CA VAL A 8 -15.76 -3.29 -6.82
C VAL A 8 -14.26 -2.96 -6.89
N LEU A 9 -13.47 -3.51 -5.96
CA LEU A 9 -12.02 -3.31 -5.96
C LEU A 9 -11.37 -3.86 -7.24
N LEU A 10 -11.79 -5.05 -7.70
CA LEU A 10 -11.25 -5.65 -8.91
C LEU A 10 -11.64 -4.87 -10.16
N LYS A 11 -12.89 -4.43 -10.28
CA LYS A 11 -13.34 -3.57 -11.39
C LYS A 11 -12.56 -2.26 -11.44
N GLU A 12 -12.34 -1.65 -10.28
CA GLU A 12 -11.58 -0.40 -10.21
C GLU A 12 -10.12 -0.61 -10.57
N ALA A 13 -9.51 -1.71 -10.12
CA ALA A 13 -8.15 -2.08 -10.50
C ALA A 13 -8.03 -2.30 -12.02
N CYS A 14 -8.96 -3.02 -12.64
CA CYS A 14 -8.98 -3.20 -14.10
C CYS A 14 -9.10 -1.86 -14.83
N ARG A 15 -10.03 -1.00 -14.38
CA ARG A 15 -10.26 0.32 -14.98
C ARG A 15 -9.03 1.21 -14.89
N GLN A 16 -8.43 1.34 -13.70
CA GLN A 16 -7.29 2.23 -13.47
C GLN A 16 -5.98 1.69 -14.07
N MET A 17 -5.73 0.39 -13.94
CA MET A 17 -4.43 -0.18 -14.34
C MET A 17 -4.39 -0.57 -15.81
N LEU A 18 -5.53 -0.94 -16.40
CA LEU A 18 -5.58 -1.54 -17.74
C LEU A 18 -6.46 -0.76 -18.71
N GLY A 19 -7.35 0.13 -18.24
CA GLY A 19 -8.32 0.82 -19.10
C GLY A 19 -9.36 -0.11 -19.74
N LYS A 20 -9.58 -1.30 -19.16
CA LYS A 20 -10.53 -2.31 -19.65
C LYS A 20 -11.22 -3.01 -18.49
N GLU A 21 -12.25 -3.80 -18.79
CA GLU A 21 -13.10 -4.43 -17.78
C GLU A 21 -12.44 -5.62 -17.08
N GLN A 22 -11.51 -6.32 -17.76
CA GLN A 22 -10.94 -7.56 -17.27
C GLN A 22 -9.46 -7.73 -17.62
N PRO A 23 -8.66 -8.45 -16.79
CA PRO A 23 -7.25 -8.70 -17.07
C PRO A 23 -7.09 -9.81 -18.12
N GLU A 24 -6.18 -9.61 -19.07
CA GLU A 24 -5.89 -10.58 -20.12
C GLU A 24 -4.46 -11.08 -19.98
N GLY A 25 -4.34 -12.33 -19.53
CA GLY A 25 -3.04 -12.97 -19.34
C GLY A 25 -2.28 -12.44 -18.12
N ARG A 26 -1.07 -12.98 -17.96
CA ARG A 26 -0.28 -12.88 -16.73
C ARG A 26 0.10 -11.44 -16.35
N GLU A 27 0.48 -10.63 -17.32
CA GLU A 27 0.98 -9.27 -17.05
C GLU A 27 -0.12 -8.36 -16.48
N ASP A 28 -1.32 -8.41 -17.06
CA ASP A 28 -2.46 -7.65 -16.60
C ASP A 28 -2.86 -8.05 -15.17
N TRP A 29 -2.87 -9.36 -14.91
CA TRP A 29 -3.11 -9.87 -13.57
C TRP A 29 -2.07 -9.38 -12.56
N ALA A 30 -0.80 -9.28 -12.93
CA ALA A 30 0.23 -8.72 -12.05
C ALA A 30 0.01 -7.22 -11.74
N LYS A 31 -0.44 -6.43 -12.72
CA LYS A 31 -0.77 -5.00 -12.53
C LYS A 31 -1.98 -4.83 -11.61
N VAL A 32 -3.06 -5.57 -11.88
CA VAL A 32 -4.28 -5.57 -11.05
C VAL A 32 -3.97 -6.02 -9.63
N MET A 33 -3.19 -7.09 -9.46
CA MET A 33 -2.84 -7.61 -8.14
C MET A 33 -1.95 -6.66 -7.35
N ASN A 34 -1.04 -5.93 -8.01
CA ASN A 34 -0.33 -4.83 -7.37
C ASN A 34 -1.30 -3.77 -6.84
N PHE A 35 -2.22 -3.30 -7.67
CA PHE A 35 -3.21 -2.30 -7.24
C PHE A 35 -4.05 -2.80 -6.06
N VAL A 36 -4.52 -4.04 -6.11
CA VAL A 36 -5.25 -4.66 -4.98
C VAL A 36 -4.38 -4.63 -3.73
N ALA A 37 -3.13 -5.09 -3.80
CA ALA A 37 -2.23 -5.17 -2.66
C ALA A 37 -1.95 -3.79 -2.01
N TRP A 38 -1.98 -2.71 -2.79
CA TRP A 38 -1.88 -1.33 -2.30
C TRP A 38 -3.11 -0.86 -1.51
N ASN A 39 -4.30 -1.36 -1.85
CA ASN A 39 -5.58 -0.81 -1.39
C ASN A 39 -6.30 -1.68 -0.35
N VAL A 40 -5.75 -2.84 -0.01
CA VAL A 40 -6.29 -3.74 1.02
C VAL A 40 -5.51 -3.61 2.32
N ASP A 41 -6.16 -3.97 3.43
CA ASP A 41 -5.47 -4.05 4.73
C ASP A 41 -4.33 -5.07 4.67
N PHE A 42 -3.13 -4.64 5.04
CA PHE A 42 -1.91 -5.44 4.96
C PHE A 42 -2.02 -6.78 5.72
N ARG A 43 -2.80 -6.82 6.81
CA ARG A 43 -2.98 -8.02 7.65
C ARG A 43 -3.66 -9.16 6.90
N ILE A 44 -4.51 -8.83 5.93
CA ILE A 44 -5.27 -9.79 5.12
C ILE A 44 -4.85 -9.77 3.65
N CYS A 45 -3.91 -8.90 3.26
CA CYS A 45 -3.53 -8.68 1.86
C CYS A 45 -3.17 -9.98 1.14
N ARG A 46 -2.38 -10.84 1.77
CA ARG A 46 -2.00 -12.14 1.20
C ARG A 46 -3.21 -13.04 0.95
N GLU A 47 -4.11 -13.15 1.92
CA GLU A 47 -5.34 -13.96 1.80
C GLU A 47 -6.27 -13.42 0.72
N VAL A 48 -6.43 -12.10 0.65
CA VAL A 48 -7.24 -11.43 -0.37
C VAL A 48 -6.68 -11.65 -1.77
N CYS A 49 -5.37 -11.45 -1.95
CA CYS A 49 -4.70 -11.70 -3.22
C CYS A 49 -4.85 -13.16 -3.66
N TYR A 50 -4.64 -14.13 -2.77
CA TYR A 50 -4.86 -15.54 -3.11
C TYR A 50 -6.32 -15.85 -3.45
N ALA A 51 -7.27 -15.28 -2.71
CA ALA A 51 -8.69 -15.45 -2.99
C ALA A 51 -9.05 -14.92 -4.38
N ILE A 52 -8.59 -13.72 -4.73
CA ILE A 52 -8.80 -13.11 -6.04
C ILE A 52 -8.18 -13.97 -7.14
N ALA A 53 -6.93 -14.38 -7.00
CA ALA A 53 -6.26 -15.21 -8.00
C ALA A 53 -7.00 -16.54 -8.22
N ARG A 54 -7.44 -17.20 -7.14
CA ARG A 54 -8.18 -18.46 -7.21
C ARG A 54 -9.56 -18.30 -7.83
N LEU A 55 -10.33 -17.29 -7.41
CA LEU A 55 -11.71 -17.08 -7.87
C LEU A 55 -11.78 -16.69 -9.36
N ASN A 56 -10.72 -16.08 -9.89
CA ASN A 56 -10.67 -15.60 -11.27
C ASN A 56 -9.78 -16.45 -12.19
N ASN A 57 -9.24 -17.57 -11.70
CA ASN A 57 -8.27 -18.41 -12.44
C ASN A 57 -7.09 -17.58 -13.00
N ALA A 58 -6.58 -16.65 -12.19
CA ALA A 58 -5.46 -15.79 -12.61
C ALA A 58 -4.22 -16.66 -12.92
N PRO A 59 -3.53 -16.43 -14.04
CA PRO A 59 -2.34 -17.19 -14.44
C PRO A 59 -1.09 -16.68 -13.72
N LEU A 60 -1.18 -16.51 -12.40
CA LEU A 60 -0.08 -16.13 -11.52
C LEU A 60 0.31 -17.32 -10.65
N ARG A 61 1.61 -17.60 -10.54
CA ARG A 61 2.09 -18.57 -9.56
C ARG A 61 2.01 -17.98 -8.16
N ARG A 62 1.85 -18.85 -7.16
CA ARG A 62 1.81 -18.48 -5.74
C ARG A 62 2.95 -17.55 -5.34
N ARG A 63 4.18 -17.87 -5.77
CA ARG A 63 5.38 -17.08 -5.52
C ARG A 63 5.28 -15.65 -6.05
N GLU A 64 4.63 -15.44 -7.19
CA GLU A 64 4.50 -14.11 -7.80
C GLU A 64 3.52 -13.25 -6.99
N ILE A 65 2.49 -13.88 -6.42
CA ILE A 65 1.56 -13.21 -5.50
C ILE A 65 2.30 -12.85 -4.21
N ASP A 66 3.13 -13.76 -3.69
CA ASP A 66 3.95 -13.49 -2.50
C ASP A 66 4.92 -12.33 -2.73
N GLU A 67 5.61 -12.31 -3.87
CA GLU A 67 6.53 -11.22 -4.24
C GLU A 67 5.81 -9.86 -4.31
N ILE A 68 4.60 -9.81 -4.86
CA ILE A 68 3.77 -8.59 -4.88
C ILE A 68 3.44 -8.13 -3.45
N VAL A 69 2.95 -9.03 -2.62
CA VAL A 69 2.52 -8.71 -1.24
C VAL A 69 3.71 -8.29 -0.38
N ASP A 70 4.83 -8.99 -0.50
CA ASP A 70 6.04 -8.72 0.29
C ASP A 70 6.65 -7.38 -0.10
N PHE A 71 6.67 -7.03 -1.40
CA PHE A 71 7.09 -5.70 -1.85
C PHE A 71 6.27 -4.58 -1.20
N GLN A 72 4.95 -4.76 -1.08
CA GLN A 72 4.08 -3.79 -0.41
C GLN A 72 4.36 -3.68 1.09
N ALA A 73 4.68 -4.80 1.75
CA ALA A 73 5.06 -4.80 3.16
C ALA A 73 6.37 -4.01 3.38
N TYR A 74 7.36 -4.19 2.49
CA TYR A 74 8.61 -3.44 2.54
C TYR A 74 8.42 -1.95 2.28
N ASP A 75 7.68 -1.57 1.23
CA ASP A 75 7.42 -0.15 0.94
C ASP A 75 6.67 0.55 2.09
N ARG A 76 5.66 -0.12 2.66
CA ARG A 76 4.95 0.42 3.83
C ARG A 76 5.90 0.63 5.02
N ALA A 77 6.75 -0.35 5.33
CA ALA A 77 7.73 -0.22 6.41
C ALA A 77 8.70 0.95 6.18
N ALA A 78 9.13 1.16 4.94
CA ALA A 78 9.99 2.28 4.57
C ALA A 78 9.27 3.64 4.73
N ARG A 79 8.01 3.75 4.32
CA ARG A 79 7.20 4.98 4.50
C ARG A 79 6.92 5.29 5.96
N ASP A 80 6.62 4.27 6.75
CA ASP A 80 6.41 4.42 8.20
C ASP A 80 7.69 4.90 8.89
N LEU A 81 8.85 4.37 8.49
CA LEU A 81 10.15 4.83 8.98
C LEU A 81 10.40 6.30 8.63
N ALA A 82 10.24 6.66 7.35
CA ALA A 82 10.44 8.03 6.87
C ALA A 82 9.52 9.04 7.59
N SER A 83 8.26 8.66 7.84
CA SER A 83 7.32 9.49 8.58
C SER A 83 7.75 9.72 10.04
N ARG A 84 8.28 8.68 10.70
CA ARG A 84 8.80 8.79 12.08
C ARG A 84 10.05 9.66 12.14
N GLU A 85 10.95 9.51 11.18
CA GLU A 85 12.15 10.34 11.07
C GLU A 85 11.79 11.82 10.85
N GLN A 86 10.82 12.11 9.98
CA GLN A 86 10.33 13.46 9.75
C GLN A 86 9.67 14.06 11.01
N ALA A 87 8.85 13.28 11.71
CA ALA A 87 8.23 13.72 12.96
C ALA A 87 9.27 13.97 14.07
N ALA A 88 10.34 13.17 14.13
CA ALA A 88 11.45 13.40 15.05
C ALA A 88 12.22 14.68 14.71
N ALA A 89 12.53 14.92 13.42
CA ALA A 89 13.20 16.14 12.97
C ALA A 89 12.41 17.41 13.28
N GLN A 90 11.09 17.39 13.09
CA GLN A 90 10.21 18.52 13.44
C GLN A 90 10.21 18.83 14.94
N ARG A 91 10.24 17.79 15.80
CA ARG A 91 10.34 17.96 17.26
C ARG A 91 11.68 18.55 17.68
N SER A 92 12.78 18.10 17.07
CA SER A 92 14.11 18.65 17.36
C SER A 92 14.22 20.13 16.96
N GLN A 93 13.71 20.52 15.79
CA GLN A 93 13.69 21.92 15.35
C GLN A 93 12.82 22.81 16.25
N SER A 94 11.70 22.29 16.73
CA SER A 94 10.83 23.02 17.66
C SER A 94 11.50 23.22 19.02
N ALA A 95 12.23 22.21 19.51
CA ALA A 95 12.98 22.30 20.76
C ALA A 95 14.17 23.28 20.68
N GLU A 96 14.83 23.37 19.52
CA GLU A 96 15.89 24.35 19.27
C GLU A 96 15.35 25.78 19.24
N HIS A 97 14.15 26.00 18.67
CA HIS A 97 13.52 27.32 18.67
C HIS A 97 12.96 27.76 20.04
N GLU A 98 12.44 26.85 20.86
CA GLU A 98 12.03 27.16 22.24
C GLU A 98 13.24 27.45 23.17
N ALA A 99 14.41 26.88 22.89
CA ALA A 99 15.62 27.12 23.66
C ALA A 99 16.28 28.50 23.36
N ASP A 100 15.97 29.09 22.19
CA ASP A 100 16.52 30.37 21.73
C ASP A 100 15.60 31.58 22.02
N GLU A 101 14.40 31.39 22.60
CA GLU A 101 13.62 32.50 23.13
C GLU A 101 14.31 33.04 24.40
N PRO A 102 14.86 34.26 24.38
CA PRO A 102 15.56 34.79 25.53
C PRO A 102 14.55 35.08 26.64
N LYS A 103 14.79 34.47 27.80
CA LYS A 103 14.28 34.93 29.11
C LYS A 103 14.87 36.31 29.42
N ASP A 104 14.44 37.33 28.69
CA ASP A 104 14.81 38.72 28.95
C ASP A 104 13.55 39.60 28.85
N ARG A 105 12.61 39.33 29.76
CA ARG A 105 11.55 40.25 30.13
C ARG A 105 11.24 40.09 31.62
N SER A 106 12.05 40.68 32.48
CA SER A 106 11.67 41.15 33.83
C SER A 106 12.68 42.16 34.34
#